data_AF-A0A0C2DA71-F1
#
_entry.id   AF-A0A0C2DA71-F1
#
_cell.length_a   1.000
_cell.length_b   1.000
_cell.length_c   1.000
_cell.angle_alpha   90.00
_cell.angle_beta   90.00
_cell.angle_gamma   90.00
#
_symmetry.space_group_name_H-M   'P 1'
#
loop_
_entity.id
_entity.type
_entity.pdbx_description
1 polymer ?
#
loop_
_entity_poly.entity_id
_entity_poly.type
_entity_poly.pdbx_seq_one_letter_code
_entity_poly.pdbx_strand_id
1 'polypeptide(L)'
;MSCVGTIIEADTVDTDTSGDGDGDGDGDGETGDGDGETGDGDGDPGDGDGDPAGVCGDGVLDRGEECDDANMVDTDSCTSTCRNAECGDSFVFAGTEACDDGNTTNGDGCSSTCMLESCGDGRVQPGEACDDGNEVNTDDCTNLCVAAACGDSFVHAGVEQCDDGNQVDTDACTNACEDADCGDGIVQMGVEMCDDGNISNTDACVDMCVPAVCGDGFVHAGVEECDDANEIDNDECSNECIAAACGDGLLQLGEECDDENIVALDGCSPTCTWEQRYVFATSTEHNGNFGGLAGADAICNARAQEANLPGTYMAWVSTNQNTPAGRFVQSNVPYVLVTGLQVADNWLDLIDGSLDNSISRTEQGNMSINTGSSCGNSVRIVWTGTSGNGLSSGNNCANFSSSSNGSNGTVGRSTALDDDTWTACGGGACNLTAALYCFQQ
;
A
#
# COMPACT_ATOMS: atom_id res chain seq x y z
N MET A 1 24.21 -0.50 -9.28
CA MET A 1 23.61 0.82 -9.56
C MET A 1 23.60 1.60 -8.26
N SER A 2 24.25 2.76 -8.23
CA SER A 2 24.41 3.62 -7.06
C SER A 2 23.60 4.88 -7.32
N CYS A 3 22.59 5.17 -6.51
CA CYS A 3 21.92 6.47 -6.52
C CYS A 3 22.51 7.32 -5.39
N VAL A 4 23.10 8.45 -5.77
CA VAL A 4 23.65 9.46 -4.86
C VAL A 4 22.55 10.48 -4.61
N GLY A 5 22.16 10.65 -3.35
CA GLY A 5 21.23 11.68 -2.91
C GLY A 5 21.86 13.07 -2.93
N THR A 6 21.02 14.10 -3.02
CA THR A 6 21.37 15.45 -2.60
C THR A 6 20.17 16.03 -1.86
N ILE A 7 20.40 16.30 -0.57
CA ILE A 7 19.54 17.03 0.36
C ILE A 7 20.01 18.49 0.30
N ILE A 8 19.09 19.44 0.21
CA ILE A 8 19.32 20.82 0.66
C ILE A 8 18.09 21.25 1.47
N GLU A 9 18.28 21.31 2.79
CA GLU A 9 17.49 22.10 3.73
C GLU A 9 18.16 23.47 3.94
N ALA A 10 17.34 24.50 4.10
CA ALA A 10 17.57 25.73 4.88
C ALA A 10 16.16 26.32 5.06
N ASP A 11 15.46 26.18 6.19
CA ASP A 11 15.73 26.69 7.55
C ASP A 11 16.29 28.11 7.60
N THR A 12 15.39 29.07 7.82
CA THR A 12 15.58 30.12 8.84
C THR A 12 14.26 30.49 9.51
N VAL A 13 14.04 29.87 10.68
CA VAL A 13 13.55 30.43 11.96
C VAL A 13 13.08 31.91 11.99
N ASP A 14 11.76 32.07 12.14
CA ASP A 14 10.98 32.72 13.22
C ASP A 14 11.62 33.79 14.15
N THR A 15 10.98 34.97 14.21
CA THR A 15 10.75 35.68 15.49
C THR A 15 9.37 36.35 15.51
N ASP A 16 8.41 35.67 16.13
CA ASP A 16 7.22 36.19 16.82
C ASP A 16 7.53 37.30 17.84
N THR A 17 6.69 38.35 17.93
CA THR A 17 6.04 38.80 19.18
C THR A 17 5.09 39.99 18.97
N SER A 18 3.79 39.67 19.03
CA SER A 18 2.63 40.37 19.62
C SER A 18 2.75 41.76 20.31
N GLY A 19 1.68 42.55 20.20
CA GLY A 19 1.36 43.63 21.15
C GLY A 19 0.19 44.54 20.77
N ASP A 20 -1.03 44.19 21.23
CA ASP A 20 -2.23 45.03 21.26
C ASP A 20 -2.09 46.28 22.15
N GLY A 21 -2.91 47.32 21.93
CA GLY A 21 -3.13 48.37 22.94
C GLY A 21 -3.95 49.58 22.50
N ASP A 22 -5.23 49.59 22.88
CA ASP A 22 -6.20 50.70 22.82
C ASP A 22 -5.76 51.98 23.59
N GLY A 23 -6.35 53.13 23.25
CA GLY A 23 -6.33 54.30 24.15
C GLY A 23 -6.97 55.58 23.61
N ASP A 24 -8.23 55.82 24.00
CA ASP A 24 -8.96 57.08 23.89
C ASP A 24 -8.27 58.26 24.62
N GLY A 25 -8.51 59.49 24.16
CA GLY A 25 -8.13 60.69 24.91
C GLY A 25 -8.62 62.00 24.30
N ASP A 26 -9.78 62.47 24.77
CA ASP A 26 -10.32 63.83 24.63
C ASP A 26 -9.32 64.91 25.13
N GLY A 27 -9.37 66.10 24.53
CA GLY A 27 -8.55 67.24 24.97
C GLY A 27 -8.91 68.57 24.31
N ASP A 28 -9.92 69.23 24.88
CA ASP A 28 -10.39 70.60 24.60
C ASP A 28 -9.31 71.68 24.86
N GLY A 29 -9.43 72.85 24.18
CA GLY A 29 -9.07 74.14 24.80
C GLY A 29 -8.29 75.17 23.98
N GLU A 30 -9.05 76.09 23.36
CA GLU A 30 -8.94 77.56 23.43
C GLU A 30 -7.59 78.28 23.16
N THR A 31 -7.56 79.21 22.19
CA THR A 31 -7.59 80.68 22.43
C THR A 31 -7.23 81.48 21.18
N GLY A 32 -7.92 82.61 20.97
CA GLY A 32 -7.30 83.83 20.44
C GLY A 32 -8.06 84.63 19.38
N ASP A 33 -9.11 85.35 19.79
CA ASP A 33 -9.70 86.47 19.04
C ASP A 33 -8.70 87.62 18.80
N GLY A 34 -8.87 88.32 17.68
CA GLY A 34 -8.08 89.51 17.35
C GLY A 34 -8.75 90.41 16.31
N ASP A 35 -9.84 91.08 16.71
CA ASP A 35 -10.42 92.21 15.97
C ASP A 35 -9.60 93.50 16.24
N GLY A 36 -9.34 94.29 15.20
CA GLY A 36 -8.56 95.52 15.30
C GLY A 36 -8.67 96.44 14.08
N GLU A 37 -9.80 97.14 14.00
CA GLU A 37 -10.10 98.37 13.25
C GLU A 37 -8.94 99.34 12.95
N THR A 38 -8.90 99.93 11.75
CA THR A 38 -8.76 101.40 11.54
C THR A 38 -9.10 101.83 10.10
N GLY A 39 -10.00 102.81 9.95
CA GLY A 39 -9.72 104.01 9.13
C GLY A 39 -10.64 104.32 7.94
N ASP A 40 -11.69 105.10 8.18
CA ASP A 40 -12.34 105.94 7.17
C ASP A 40 -11.45 107.16 6.82
N GLY A 41 -11.40 107.57 5.54
CA GLY A 41 -10.71 108.80 5.12
C GLY A 41 -10.79 109.13 3.62
N ASP A 42 -11.87 109.82 3.25
CA ASP A 42 -11.98 110.98 2.35
C ASP A 42 -11.18 111.06 1.01
N GLY A 43 -11.91 111.04 -0.12
CA GLY A 43 -11.95 112.19 -1.03
C GLY A 43 -11.07 112.24 -2.30
N ASP A 44 -11.77 112.19 -3.45
CA ASP A 44 -11.55 112.97 -4.69
C ASP A 44 -10.60 112.37 -5.78
N PRO A 45 -10.66 112.83 -7.06
CA PRO A 45 -11.46 112.21 -8.11
C PRO A 45 -10.66 111.93 -9.40
N GLY A 46 -11.00 110.86 -10.11
CA GLY A 46 -10.85 110.79 -11.57
C GLY A 46 -9.47 110.41 -12.13
N ASP A 47 -9.40 109.16 -12.50
CA ASP A 47 -8.55 108.56 -13.53
C ASP A 47 -9.29 107.26 -13.92
N GLY A 48 -9.95 107.14 -15.07
CA GLY A 48 -9.67 107.72 -16.37
C GLY A 48 -8.90 106.76 -17.28
N ASP A 49 -8.56 105.57 -16.80
CA ASP A 49 -7.77 104.55 -17.46
C ASP A 49 -8.42 103.19 -17.25
N GLY A 50 -8.83 102.57 -18.36
CA GLY A 50 -9.24 101.19 -18.35
C GLY A 50 -8.04 100.32 -18.00
N ASP A 51 -8.05 99.74 -16.80
CA ASP A 51 -7.31 98.52 -16.56
C ASP A 51 -7.80 97.48 -17.60
N PRO A 52 -6.89 96.88 -18.38
CA PRO A 52 -7.27 95.78 -19.23
C PRO A 52 -7.90 94.72 -18.33
N ALA A 53 -9.05 94.18 -18.75
CA ALA A 53 -9.56 92.96 -18.13
C ALA A 53 -8.40 91.95 -18.13
N GLY A 54 -8.09 91.39 -16.95
CA GLY A 54 -7.02 90.40 -16.80
C GLY A 54 -7.09 89.39 -17.92
N VAL A 55 -5.95 89.20 -18.59
CA VAL A 55 -5.88 88.39 -19.79
C VAL A 55 -5.35 87.04 -19.38
N CYS A 56 -6.26 86.08 -19.29
CA CYS A 56 -5.92 84.71 -18.99
C CYS A 56 -4.76 84.19 -19.87
N GLY A 57 -3.79 83.54 -19.23
CA GLY A 57 -2.64 82.93 -19.85
C GLY A 57 -1.44 83.84 -20.02
N ASP A 58 -1.31 84.89 -19.20
CA ASP A 58 -0.19 85.84 -19.25
C ASP A 58 0.91 85.59 -18.18
N GLY A 59 0.68 84.61 -17.31
CA GLY A 59 1.57 84.16 -16.25
C GLY A 59 1.35 84.89 -14.93
N VAL A 60 0.28 85.66 -14.78
CA VAL A 60 -0.01 86.46 -13.59
C VAL A 60 -1.45 86.22 -13.13
N LEU A 61 -1.64 85.89 -11.84
CA LEU A 61 -3.00 85.68 -11.30
C LEU A 61 -3.74 87.01 -11.12
N ASP A 62 -4.60 87.35 -12.07
CA ASP A 62 -5.37 88.59 -12.07
C ASP A 62 -6.70 88.49 -11.30
N ARG A 63 -7.33 89.66 -11.05
CA ARG A 63 -8.60 89.74 -10.33
C ARG A 63 -9.75 89.15 -11.16
N GLY A 64 -10.14 87.92 -10.84
CA GLY A 64 -11.24 87.20 -11.51
C GLY A 64 -10.83 85.81 -12.01
N GLU A 65 -9.54 85.52 -11.98
CA GLU A 65 -8.90 84.26 -12.33
C GLU A 65 -8.71 83.40 -11.08
N GLU A 66 -8.85 82.08 -11.23
CA GLU A 66 -8.58 81.09 -10.16
C GLU A 66 -7.18 80.48 -10.29
N CYS A 67 -6.63 80.50 -11.50
CA CYS A 67 -5.27 80.09 -11.86
C CYS A 67 -4.81 80.90 -13.09
N ASP A 68 -3.50 80.90 -13.38
CA ASP A 68 -2.92 81.33 -14.66
C ASP A 68 -1.59 80.58 -14.86
N ASP A 69 -1.45 79.85 -15.98
CA ASP A 69 -0.28 79.04 -16.32
C ASP A 69 0.48 79.52 -17.58
N ALA A 70 0.36 80.82 -17.88
CA ALA A 70 1.04 81.53 -18.97
C ALA A 70 0.73 80.97 -20.37
N ASN A 71 -0.39 80.28 -20.54
CA ASN A 71 -0.88 79.83 -21.84
C ASN A 71 -2.42 79.70 -21.88
N MET A 72 -2.97 79.24 -23.01
CA MET A 72 -4.42 79.17 -23.26
C MET A 72 -4.85 77.75 -23.66
N VAL A 73 -4.23 76.73 -23.07
CA VAL A 73 -4.50 75.32 -23.35
C VAL A 73 -5.44 74.78 -22.29
N ASP A 74 -6.61 74.27 -22.67
CA ASP A 74 -7.59 73.77 -21.70
C ASP A 74 -7.22 72.43 -21.03
N THR A 75 -6.00 71.92 -21.19
CA THR A 75 -5.64 70.53 -20.80
C THR A 75 -4.38 70.43 -19.94
N ASP A 76 -3.86 71.55 -19.43
CA ASP A 76 -2.70 71.60 -18.54
C ASP A 76 -3.03 72.16 -17.15
N SER A 77 -2.32 73.16 -16.63
CA SER A 77 -2.48 73.53 -15.21
C SER A 77 -3.65 74.49 -14.98
N CYS A 78 -4.14 75.11 -16.05
CA CYS A 78 -5.23 76.08 -15.99
C CYS A 78 -6.03 76.09 -17.30
N THR A 79 -7.35 76.24 -17.24
CA THR A 79 -8.14 76.37 -18.48
C THR A 79 -7.87 77.70 -19.19
N SER A 80 -8.21 77.80 -20.48
CA SER A 80 -8.18 79.05 -21.25
C SER A 80 -9.15 80.14 -20.76
N THR A 81 -9.93 79.84 -19.71
CA THR A 81 -10.79 80.80 -19.00
C THR A 81 -10.33 81.07 -17.56
N CYS A 82 -9.14 80.59 -17.21
CA CYS A 82 -8.51 80.78 -15.92
C CYS A 82 -9.32 80.22 -14.74
N ARG A 83 -9.87 79.02 -14.98
CA ARG A 83 -10.49 78.14 -13.98
C ARG A 83 -9.58 76.95 -13.72
N ASN A 84 -9.56 76.49 -12.47
CA ASN A 84 -8.88 75.25 -12.10
C ASN A 84 -9.55 74.06 -12.80
N ALA A 85 -8.77 72.99 -12.97
CA ALA A 85 -9.26 71.68 -13.39
C ALA A 85 -10.39 71.20 -12.47
N GLU A 86 -11.55 70.88 -13.04
CA GLU A 86 -12.67 70.27 -12.33
C GLU A 86 -13.00 68.92 -12.96
N CYS A 87 -13.12 67.89 -12.12
CA CYS A 87 -13.52 66.58 -12.60
C CYS A 87 -14.93 66.61 -13.21
N GLY A 88 -15.07 66.12 -14.43
CA GLY A 88 -16.31 66.12 -15.20
C GLY A 88 -16.50 67.35 -16.09
N ASP A 89 -15.45 68.11 -16.39
CA ASP A 89 -15.51 69.31 -17.24
C ASP A 89 -15.23 69.03 -18.72
N SER A 90 -15.10 67.75 -19.09
CA SER A 90 -14.83 67.22 -20.43
C SER A 90 -13.40 67.43 -20.94
N PHE A 91 -12.47 67.88 -20.09
CA PHE A 91 -11.05 67.97 -20.38
C PHE A 91 -10.27 66.98 -19.53
N VAL A 92 -9.12 66.51 -20.01
CA VAL A 92 -8.23 65.64 -19.22
C VAL A 92 -6.94 66.41 -18.93
N PHE A 93 -6.78 66.90 -17.70
CA PHE A 93 -5.64 67.68 -17.24
C PHE A 93 -4.45 66.79 -16.86
N ALA A 94 -3.39 66.87 -17.66
CA ALA A 94 -2.21 66.03 -17.49
C ALA A 94 -1.54 66.25 -16.11
N GLY A 95 -1.55 65.22 -15.27
CA GLY A 95 -0.94 65.23 -13.94
C GLY A 95 -1.87 65.64 -12.80
N THR A 96 -3.10 66.05 -13.11
CA THR A 96 -4.16 66.33 -12.12
C THR A 96 -5.21 65.22 -12.10
N GLU A 97 -5.53 64.64 -13.26
CA GLU A 97 -6.51 63.57 -13.41
C GLU A 97 -6.12 62.51 -14.44
N ALA A 98 -6.68 61.31 -14.31
CA ALA A 98 -6.37 60.17 -15.17
C ALA A 98 -7.38 59.98 -16.32
N CYS A 99 -8.61 60.47 -16.14
CA CYS A 99 -9.70 60.47 -17.11
C CYS A 99 -10.65 61.63 -16.82
N ASP A 100 -11.56 61.91 -17.75
CA ASP A 100 -12.73 62.79 -17.57
C ASP A 100 -13.77 62.38 -18.61
N ASP A 101 -15.00 62.08 -18.19
CA ASP A 101 -16.10 61.67 -19.07
C ASP A 101 -17.23 62.73 -19.16
N GLY A 102 -16.93 63.96 -18.75
CA GLY A 102 -17.81 65.12 -18.82
C GLY A 102 -18.89 65.17 -17.74
N ASN A 103 -18.77 64.34 -16.70
CA ASN A 103 -19.59 64.46 -15.50
C ASN A 103 -18.91 63.82 -14.25
N THR A 104 -19.62 63.77 -13.12
CA THR A 104 -19.11 63.20 -11.86
C THR A 104 -19.92 61.98 -11.41
N THR A 105 -20.56 61.28 -12.34
CA THR A 105 -21.23 60.01 -12.05
C THR A 105 -20.16 58.92 -12.00
N ASN A 106 -20.34 57.89 -11.15
CA ASN A 106 -19.43 56.75 -11.15
C ASN A 106 -19.95 55.69 -12.13
N GLY A 107 -19.05 54.92 -12.75
CA GLY A 107 -19.39 53.78 -13.61
C GLY A 107 -19.79 54.12 -15.06
N ASP A 108 -19.52 55.32 -15.56
CA ASP A 108 -19.75 55.71 -16.97
C ASP A 108 -18.47 55.99 -17.79
N GLY A 109 -17.31 55.71 -17.21
CA GLY A 109 -16.01 55.75 -17.90
C GLY A 109 -14.93 56.46 -17.10
N CYS A 110 -15.32 57.27 -16.11
CA CYS A 110 -14.43 57.92 -15.18
C CYS A 110 -15.07 58.06 -13.79
N SER A 111 -14.30 57.92 -12.72
CA SER A 111 -14.82 58.08 -11.35
C SER A 111 -15.20 59.54 -11.09
N SER A 112 -16.05 59.79 -10.09
CA SER A 112 -16.29 61.14 -9.52
C SER A 112 -15.04 61.84 -8.95
N THR A 113 -13.92 61.14 -8.84
CA THR A 113 -12.60 61.67 -8.45
C THR A 113 -11.58 61.66 -9.60
N CYS A 114 -12.07 61.49 -10.83
CA CYS A 114 -11.31 61.44 -12.07
C CYS A 114 -10.14 60.45 -12.13
N MET A 115 -10.36 59.29 -11.50
CA MET A 115 -9.61 58.04 -11.66
C MET A 115 -10.29 57.14 -12.67
N LEU A 116 -9.50 56.39 -13.43
CA LEU A 116 -10.01 55.44 -14.42
C LEU A 116 -10.71 54.30 -13.67
N GLU A 117 -11.98 54.07 -14.02
CA GLU A 117 -12.79 52.99 -13.44
C GLU A 117 -12.33 51.67 -14.09
N SER A 118 -11.53 50.89 -13.38
CA SER A 118 -10.92 49.66 -13.88
C SER A 118 -10.82 48.60 -12.79
N CYS A 119 -11.20 47.37 -13.14
CA CYS A 119 -11.07 46.21 -12.26
C CYS A 119 -9.61 45.99 -11.83
N GLY A 120 -9.40 45.82 -10.53
CA GLY A 120 -8.09 45.61 -9.90
C GLY A 120 -7.48 46.90 -9.33
N ASP A 121 -8.26 47.96 -9.12
CA ASP A 121 -7.80 49.24 -8.57
C ASP A 121 -7.94 49.37 -7.04
N GLY A 122 -8.50 48.33 -6.40
CA GLY A 122 -8.73 48.19 -4.97
C GLY A 122 -10.07 48.76 -4.51
N ARG A 123 -10.99 49.11 -5.43
CA ARG A 123 -12.26 49.75 -5.10
C ARG A 123 -13.42 49.14 -5.91
N VAL A 124 -14.37 48.53 -5.20
CA VAL A 124 -15.60 48.01 -5.82
C VAL A 124 -16.48 49.14 -6.37
N GLN A 125 -16.57 49.23 -7.68
CA GLN A 125 -17.35 50.24 -8.44
C GLN A 125 -18.73 49.72 -8.87
N PRO A 126 -19.68 50.60 -9.26
CA PRO A 126 -20.99 50.18 -9.74
C PRO A 126 -20.91 49.32 -11.02
N GLY A 127 -21.17 48.02 -10.90
CA GLY A 127 -21.06 47.05 -12.00
C GLY A 127 -20.07 45.92 -11.71
N GLU A 128 -19.24 46.09 -10.68
CA GLU A 128 -18.29 45.10 -10.17
C GLU A 128 -18.89 44.32 -9.01
N ALA A 129 -18.66 42.99 -8.97
CA ALA A 129 -19.07 42.15 -7.86
C ALA A 129 -18.01 42.11 -6.73
N CYS A 130 -16.75 42.33 -7.08
CA CYS A 130 -15.57 42.37 -6.21
C CYS A 130 -14.47 43.22 -6.86
N ASP A 131 -13.44 43.59 -6.09
CA ASP A 131 -12.16 44.14 -6.55
C ASP A 131 -11.12 43.88 -5.43
N ASP A 132 -10.03 43.17 -5.74
CA ASP A 132 -8.97 42.79 -4.81
C ASP A 132 -7.66 43.57 -5.03
N GLY A 133 -7.70 44.63 -5.84
CA GLY A 133 -6.59 45.54 -6.06
C GLY A 133 -5.45 44.98 -6.90
N ASN A 134 -5.70 43.92 -7.68
CA ASN A 134 -4.70 43.36 -8.57
C ASN A 134 -5.31 42.79 -9.89
N GLU A 135 -4.46 42.30 -10.79
CA GLU A 135 -4.87 41.72 -12.09
C GLU A 135 -4.57 40.20 -12.17
N VAL A 136 -4.74 39.48 -11.07
CA VAL A 136 -4.66 38.02 -10.98
C VAL A 136 -6.09 37.45 -11.03
N ASN A 137 -6.28 36.30 -11.71
CA ASN A 137 -7.60 35.67 -11.84
C ASN A 137 -7.74 34.41 -10.96
N THR A 138 -6.88 34.25 -9.96
CA THR A 138 -6.71 32.99 -9.21
C THR A 138 -6.67 33.27 -7.71
N ASP A 139 -7.38 34.30 -7.28
CA ASP A 139 -7.49 34.84 -5.94
C ASP A 139 -8.94 35.33 -5.73
N ASP A 140 -9.17 36.21 -4.76
CA ASP A 140 -10.53 36.52 -4.30
C ASP A 140 -11.44 37.11 -5.40
N CYS A 141 -10.86 37.76 -6.42
CA CYS A 141 -11.59 38.37 -7.53
C CYS A 141 -10.92 38.10 -8.89
N THR A 142 -11.71 37.89 -9.94
CA THR A 142 -11.17 37.81 -11.31
C THR A 142 -10.92 39.20 -11.91
N ASN A 143 -10.09 39.31 -12.95
CA ASN A 143 -9.81 40.56 -13.69
C ASN A 143 -11.04 41.13 -14.43
N LEU A 144 -12.18 40.44 -14.38
CA LEU A 144 -13.47 40.89 -14.88
C LEU A 144 -14.41 41.34 -13.76
N CYS A 145 -13.90 41.44 -12.53
CA CYS A 145 -14.60 41.86 -11.33
C CYS A 145 -15.82 40.98 -11.03
N VAL A 146 -15.62 39.69 -11.25
CA VAL A 146 -16.52 38.60 -10.85
C VAL A 146 -15.85 37.86 -9.71
N ALA A 147 -16.61 37.60 -8.64
CA ALA A 147 -16.13 36.85 -7.48
C ALA A 147 -15.67 35.46 -7.89
N ALA A 148 -14.58 35.01 -7.27
CA ALA A 148 -14.10 33.64 -7.35
C ALA A 148 -15.26 32.64 -7.16
N ALA A 149 -15.37 31.66 -8.04
CA ALA A 149 -16.42 30.66 -7.98
C ALA A 149 -15.93 29.27 -8.41
N CYS A 150 -16.26 28.29 -7.59
CA CYS A 150 -16.06 26.87 -7.89
C CYS A 150 -16.65 26.48 -9.26
N GLY A 151 -15.80 25.98 -10.17
CA GLY A 151 -16.20 25.56 -11.51
C GLY A 151 -16.07 26.63 -12.60
N ASP A 152 -15.33 27.71 -12.35
CA ASP A 152 -15.05 28.78 -13.31
C ASP A 152 -13.75 28.58 -14.11
N SER A 153 -13.13 27.40 -13.98
CA SER A 153 -11.88 26.97 -14.61
C SER A 153 -10.60 27.58 -14.03
N PHE A 154 -10.70 28.25 -12.88
CA PHE A 154 -9.56 28.76 -12.11
C PHE A 154 -9.57 28.13 -10.72
N VAL A 155 -8.39 27.92 -10.14
CA VAL A 155 -8.27 27.55 -8.73
C VAL A 155 -7.91 28.80 -7.96
N HIS A 156 -8.84 29.30 -7.16
CA HIS A 156 -8.72 30.55 -6.42
C HIS A 156 -8.03 30.34 -5.06
N ALA A 157 -6.79 30.79 -4.95
CA ALA A 157 -5.95 30.57 -3.78
C ALA A 157 -6.57 31.18 -2.52
N GLY A 158 -6.85 30.35 -1.52
CA GLY A 158 -7.44 30.78 -0.24
C GLY A 158 -8.98 30.82 -0.25
N VAL A 159 -9.61 30.65 -1.42
CA VAL A 159 -11.06 30.51 -1.58
C VAL A 159 -11.43 29.03 -1.76
N GLU A 160 -10.64 28.28 -2.52
CA GLU A 160 -10.86 26.86 -2.81
C GLU A 160 -9.55 26.07 -2.94
N GLN A 161 -9.63 24.73 -2.86
CA GLN A 161 -8.46 23.84 -2.97
C GLN A 161 -8.29 23.30 -4.41
N CYS A 162 -9.40 23.16 -5.12
CA CYS A 162 -9.49 22.64 -6.48
C CYS A 162 -10.64 23.33 -7.23
N ASP A 163 -10.75 23.12 -8.54
CA ASP A 163 -11.92 23.55 -9.35
C ASP A 163 -12.63 22.29 -9.84
N ASP A 164 -13.87 22.06 -9.37
CA ASP A 164 -14.67 20.87 -9.73
C ASP A 164 -14.91 20.83 -11.24
N GLY A 165 -15.19 21.99 -11.84
CA GLY A 165 -15.48 22.12 -13.27
C GLY A 165 -16.71 21.33 -13.74
N ASN A 166 -17.38 20.62 -12.82
CA ASN A 166 -18.52 19.77 -13.10
C ASN A 166 -19.54 19.77 -11.93
N GLN A 167 -20.30 18.69 -11.75
CA GLN A 167 -21.33 18.58 -10.68
C GLN A 167 -21.31 17.18 -10.03
N VAL A 168 -20.15 16.55 -9.97
CA VAL A 168 -19.97 15.15 -9.54
C VAL A 168 -19.15 15.16 -8.26
N ASP A 169 -19.83 14.96 -7.14
CA ASP A 169 -19.22 14.97 -5.79
C ASP A 169 -18.30 13.78 -5.50
N THR A 170 -18.17 12.87 -6.47
CA THR A 170 -17.48 11.59 -6.36
C THR A 170 -16.22 11.56 -7.24
N ASP A 171 -15.60 12.70 -7.52
CA ASP A 171 -14.34 12.78 -8.25
C ASP A 171 -13.23 13.45 -7.41
N ALA A 172 -12.15 13.90 -8.03
CA ALA A 172 -11.02 14.43 -7.27
C ALA A 172 -11.31 15.75 -6.55
N CYS A 173 -12.37 16.46 -6.94
CA CYS A 173 -12.76 17.73 -6.39
C CYS A 173 -14.25 17.73 -6.08
N THR A 174 -14.62 17.91 -4.82
CA THR A 174 -16.03 17.93 -4.41
C THR A 174 -16.76 19.14 -5.00
N ASN A 175 -18.10 19.14 -4.99
CA ASN A 175 -18.91 20.31 -5.40
C ASN A 175 -18.73 21.51 -4.47
N ALA A 176 -18.06 21.32 -3.33
CA ALA A 176 -17.65 22.39 -2.42
C ALA A 176 -16.26 22.95 -2.76
N CYS A 177 -15.61 22.44 -3.81
CA CYS A 177 -14.24 22.73 -4.21
C CYS A 177 -13.20 22.50 -3.10
N GLU A 178 -13.44 21.41 -2.36
CA GLU A 178 -12.48 20.78 -1.44
C GLU A 178 -11.90 19.53 -2.10
N ASP A 179 -10.61 19.25 -1.85
CA ASP A 179 -9.97 18.03 -2.33
C ASP A 179 -10.68 16.78 -1.77
N ALA A 180 -10.66 15.70 -2.55
CA ALA A 180 -11.13 14.39 -2.09
C ALA A 180 -10.36 13.92 -0.83
N ASP A 181 -11.09 13.66 0.26
CA ASP A 181 -10.54 13.22 1.55
C ASP A 181 -10.96 11.78 1.87
N CYS A 182 -9.98 10.96 2.25
CA CYS A 182 -10.21 9.59 2.70
C CYS A 182 -10.84 9.56 4.11
N GLY A 183 -11.93 8.81 4.26
CA GLY A 183 -12.66 8.59 5.50
C GLY A 183 -13.86 9.52 5.70
N ASP A 184 -14.36 10.15 4.64
CA ASP A 184 -15.53 11.05 4.68
C ASP A 184 -16.86 10.31 4.41
N GLY A 185 -16.79 9.04 4.02
CA GLY A 185 -17.91 8.17 3.71
C GLY A 185 -18.31 8.14 2.23
N ILE A 186 -17.53 8.78 1.33
CA ILE A 186 -17.86 8.97 -0.08
C ILE A 186 -16.71 8.45 -0.95
N VAL A 187 -16.94 7.34 -1.67
CA VAL A 187 -15.92 6.80 -2.58
C VAL A 187 -15.68 7.71 -3.79
N GLN A 188 -14.52 8.37 -3.83
CA GLN A 188 -14.04 9.28 -4.85
C GLN A 188 -13.39 8.53 -6.04
N MET A 189 -14.08 8.54 -7.18
CA MET A 189 -13.74 7.72 -8.34
C MET A 189 -12.38 8.10 -8.94
N GLY A 190 -11.43 7.17 -8.87
CA GLY A 190 -10.09 7.36 -9.43
C GLY A 190 -9.10 8.05 -8.49
N VAL A 191 -9.57 8.49 -7.31
CA VAL A 191 -8.71 8.91 -6.19
C VAL A 191 -8.53 7.74 -5.23
N GLU A 192 -9.62 7.05 -4.90
CA GLU A 192 -9.61 5.96 -3.93
C GLU A 192 -10.37 4.71 -4.40
N MET A 193 -10.14 3.60 -3.70
CA MET A 193 -10.71 2.29 -4.04
C MET A 193 -11.84 1.87 -3.09
N CYS A 194 -11.89 2.44 -1.90
CA CYS A 194 -12.91 2.25 -0.89
C CYS A 194 -12.98 3.50 0.00
N ASP A 195 -14.06 3.64 0.77
CA ASP A 195 -14.18 4.59 1.87
C ASP A 195 -15.26 4.04 2.82
N ASP A 196 -14.97 3.96 4.11
CA ASP A 196 -15.90 3.47 5.13
C ASP A 196 -16.27 4.51 6.21
N GLY A 197 -15.94 5.79 5.95
CA GLY A 197 -16.22 6.93 6.81
C GLY A 197 -15.27 7.06 8.00
N ASN A 198 -14.10 6.40 7.94
CA ASN A 198 -13.05 6.54 8.94
C ASN A 198 -11.65 6.24 8.39
N ILE A 199 -10.61 6.38 9.22
CA ILE A 199 -9.18 6.18 8.86
C ILE A 199 -8.53 5.04 9.67
N SER A 200 -9.30 4.01 9.99
CA SER A 200 -8.84 2.83 10.70
C SER A 200 -8.04 1.93 9.75
N ASN A 201 -7.03 1.21 10.28
CA ASN A 201 -6.30 0.17 9.56
C ASN A 201 -6.77 -1.24 9.94
N THR A 202 -7.92 -1.36 10.60
CA THR A 202 -8.40 -2.60 11.23
C THR A 202 -9.79 -3.04 10.75
N ASP A 203 -10.21 -2.51 9.61
CA ASP A 203 -11.46 -2.73 8.91
C ASP A 203 -11.20 -2.84 7.41
N ALA A 204 -12.27 -2.90 6.61
CA ALA A 204 -12.17 -3.26 5.19
C ALA A 204 -11.51 -2.19 4.32
N CYS A 205 -11.42 -0.95 4.80
CA CYS A 205 -10.81 0.15 4.10
C CYS A 205 -9.77 0.79 5.02
N VAL A 206 -8.50 0.70 4.65
CA VAL A 206 -7.40 1.21 5.49
C VAL A 206 -7.17 2.71 5.30
N ASP A 207 -6.30 3.33 6.11
CA ASP A 207 -6.06 4.78 6.21
C ASP A 207 -5.64 5.51 4.92
N MET A 208 -5.30 4.78 3.86
CA MET A 208 -5.04 5.32 2.52
C MET A 208 -6.15 5.02 1.51
N CYS A 209 -7.34 4.67 2.00
CA CYS A 209 -8.53 4.34 1.21
C CYS A 209 -8.28 3.29 0.11
N VAL A 210 -7.50 2.29 0.52
CA VAL A 210 -7.27 1.06 -0.22
C VAL A 210 -7.90 -0.11 0.53
N PRO A 211 -8.36 -1.16 -0.17
CA PRO A 211 -8.91 -2.32 0.50
C PRO A 211 -7.86 -2.98 1.38
N ALA A 212 -8.30 -3.44 2.54
CA ALA A 212 -7.62 -4.40 3.40
C ALA A 212 -6.96 -5.55 2.61
N VAL A 213 -5.74 -5.94 2.98
CA VAL A 213 -4.99 -7.02 2.32
C VAL A 213 -4.41 -7.97 3.36
N CYS A 214 -4.62 -9.26 3.14
CA CYS A 214 -4.04 -10.31 3.97
C CYS A 214 -2.51 -10.29 3.96
N GLY A 215 -1.89 -10.43 5.13
CA GLY A 215 -0.45 -10.45 5.32
C GLY A 215 0.17 -9.06 5.52
N ASP A 216 -0.63 -8.04 5.82
CA ASP A 216 -0.17 -6.66 6.03
C ASP A 216 0.21 -6.35 7.50
N GLY A 217 -0.05 -7.29 8.41
CA GLY A 217 0.26 -7.18 9.83
C GLY A 217 -0.89 -6.67 10.69
N PHE A 218 -2.06 -6.43 10.12
CA PHE A 218 -3.27 -6.05 10.83
C PHE A 218 -4.33 -7.13 10.64
N VAL A 219 -5.17 -7.33 11.67
CA VAL A 219 -6.35 -8.18 11.53
C VAL A 219 -7.55 -7.26 11.31
N HIS A 220 -8.11 -7.32 10.11
CA HIS A 220 -9.21 -6.49 9.64
C HIS A 220 -10.56 -7.11 10.00
N ALA A 221 -11.27 -6.47 10.92
CA ALA A 221 -12.50 -6.97 11.50
C ALA A 221 -13.60 -7.18 10.43
N GLY A 222 -14.05 -8.42 10.28
CA GLY A 222 -15.10 -8.77 9.33
C GLY A 222 -14.63 -8.97 7.88
N VAL A 223 -13.32 -8.83 7.63
CA VAL A 223 -12.68 -9.20 6.36
C VAL A 223 -11.88 -10.49 6.52
N GLU A 224 -11.15 -10.64 7.63
CA GLU A 224 -10.27 -11.78 7.89
C GLU A 224 -10.37 -12.33 9.32
N GLU A 225 -9.97 -13.60 9.48
CA GLU A 225 -9.97 -14.29 10.76
C GLU A 225 -8.60 -14.22 11.47
N CYS A 226 -7.52 -14.07 10.70
CA CYS A 226 -6.14 -13.95 11.16
C CYS A 226 -5.32 -13.09 10.19
N ASP A 227 -4.11 -12.71 10.61
CA ASP A 227 -3.05 -12.12 9.79
C ASP A 227 -1.71 -12.41 10.50
N ASP A 228 -0.70 -12.87 9.76
CA ASP A 228 0.64 -13.15 10.27
C ASP A 228 1.75 -12.37 9.56
N ALA A 229 1.38 -11.24 8.97
CA ALA A 229 2.25 -10.25 8.32
C ALA A 229 3.12 -10.82 7.19
N ASN A 230 2.69 -11.91 6.55
CA ASN A 230 3.42 -12.50 5.44
C ASN A 230 2.50 -13.21 4.41
N GLU A 231 3.08 -13.69 3.31
CA GLU A 231 2.36 -14.36 2.21
C GLU A 231 2.73 -15.87 2.10
N ILE A 232 2.90 -16.55 3.23
CA ILE A 232 3.25 -17.98 3.28
C ILE A 232 2.01 -18.78 3.69
N ASP A 233 1.52 -19.68 2.84
CA ASP A 233 0.27 -20.42 3.13
C ASP A 233 0.32 -21.42 4.30
N ASN A 234 1.51 -21.72 4.84
CA ASN A 234 1.72 -22.90 5.70
C ASN A 234 2.27 -22.59 7.11
N ASP A 235 1.99 -21.41 7.63
CA ASP A 235 2.31 -20.99 8.99
C ASP A 235 1.04 -20.66 9.80
N GLU A 236 0.97 -19.50 10.45
CA GLU A 236 -0.03 -19.21 11.48
C GLU A 236 -1.37 -18.77 10.86
N CYS A 237 -1.30 -18.20 9.66
CA CYS A 237 -2.44 -17.78 8.85
C CYS A 237 -2.22 -18.18 7.38
N SER A 238 -3.28 -18.59 6.69
CA SER A 238 -3.20 -18.84 5.24
C SER A 238 -3.20 -17.53 4.45
N ASN A 239 -2.79 -17.54 3.17
CA ASN A 239 -2.87 -16.35 2.31
C ASN A 239 -4.32 -15.96 1.94
N GLU A 240 -5.30 -16.80 2.27
CA GLU A 240 -6.73 -16.48 2.21
C GLU A 240 -7.25 -15.89 3.53
N CYS A 241 -6.36 -15.62 4.48
CA CYS A 241 -6.65 -15.00 5.77
C CYS A 241 -7.63 -15.79 6.65
N ILE A 242 -7.55 -17.11 6.48
CA ILE A 242 -8.25 -18.12 7.27
C ILE A 242 -7.24 -18.72 8.24
N ALA A 243 -7.65 -18.81 9.51
CA ALA A 243 -6.82 -19.37 10.57
C ALA A 243 -6.48 -20.83 10.25
N ALA A 244 -5.25 -21.21 10.58
CA ALA A 244 -4.76 -22.57 10.42
C ALA A 244 -5.76 -23.59 11.01
N ALA A 245 -6.29 -24.47 10.16
CA ALA A 245 -7.37 -25.37 10.52
C ALA A 245 -7.19 -26.74 9.90
N CYS A 246 -7.20 -27.75 10.76
CA CYS A 246 -7.13 -29.13 10.31
C CYS A 246 -8.29 -29.50 9.37
N GLY A 247 -7.96 -30.10 8.23
CA GLY A 247 -8.89 -30.53 7.20
C GLY A 247 -9.21 -29.43 6.18
N ASP A 248 -8.37 -28.40 6.05
CA ASP A 248 -8.54 -27.31 5.09
C ASP A 248 -7.81 -27.57 3.75
N GLY A 249 -7.07 -28.68 3.65
CA GLY A 249 -6.33 -29.08 2.45
C GLY A 249 -4.88 -28.57 2.41
N LEU A 250 -4.43 -27.85 3.44
CA LEU A 250 -3.10 -27.29 3.54
C LEU A 250 -2.36 -27.92 4.72
N LEU A 251 -1.16 -28.47 4.48
CA LEU A 251 -0.31 -28.96 5.57
C LEU A 251 0.39 -27.79 6.27
N GLN A 252 -0.15 -27.35 7.40
CA GLN A 252 0.31 -26.17 8.15
C GLN A 252 1.34 -26.49 9.24
N LEU A 253 1.97 -25.45 9.81
CA LEU A 253 2.98 -25.60 10.84
C LEU A 253 2.39 -26.16 12.15
N GLY A 254 2.71 -27.41 12.46
CA GLY A 254 2.22 -28.12 13.65
C GLY A 254 1.30 -29.29 13.33
N GLU A 255 0.88 -29.39 12.08
CA GLU A 255 0.15 -30.54 11.55
C GLU A 255 1.11 -31.62 11.07
N GLU A 256 0.78 -32.89 11.34
CA GLU A 256 1.50 -34.02 10.76
C GLU A 256 0.91 -34.45 9.40
N CYS A 257 -0.37 -34.15 9.17
CA CYS A 257 -1.16 -34.48 8.00
C CYS A 257 -2.30 -33.48 7.81
N ASP A 258 -2.84 -33.42 6.60
CA ASP A 258 -4.15 -32.84 6.28
C ASP A 258 -4.76 -33.68 5.14
N ASP A 259 -6.03 -34.10 5.29
CA ASP A 259 -6.76 -34.87 4.27
C ASP A 259 -8.09 -34.20 3.85
N GLU A 260 -8.10 -32.87 3.82
CA GLU A 260 -9.21 -32.02 3.36
C GLU A 260 -10.51 -32.18 4.16
N ASN A 261 -10.46 -32.85 5.32
CA ASN A 261 -11.61 -33.05 6.17
C ASN A 261 -11.24 -33.34 7.64
N ILE A 262 -12.24 -33.39 8.52
CA ILE A 262 -12.08 -33.68 9.96
C ILE A 262 -12.77 -34.98 10.39
N VAL A 263 -12.99 -35.90 9.44
CA VAL A 263 -13.47 -37.24 9.75
C VAL A 263 -12.35 -37.98 10.47
N ALA A 264 -12.73 -38.88 11.37
CA ALA A 264 -11.76 -39.75 12.02
C ALA A 264 -11.76 -41.11 11.32
N LEU A 265 -10.62 -41.78 11.35
CA LEU A 265 -10.34 -43.10 10.81
C LEU A 265 -10.31 -43.20 9.27
N ASP A 266 -9.98 -42.10 8.59
CA ASP A 266 -9.75 -42.05 7.14
C ASP A 266 -8.31 -41.73 6.74
N GLY A 267 -7.45 -41.41 7.71
CA GLY A 267 -6.00 -41.30 7.48
C GLY A 267 -5.37 -40.19 8.30
N CYS A 268 -6.05 -39.05 8.38
CA CYS A 268 -5.68 -37.93 9.24
C CYS A 268 -6.74 -37.73 10.32
N SER A 269 -6.31 -37.55 11.56
CA SER A 269 -7.25 -37.34 12.67
C SER A 269 -7.88 -35.94 12.57
N PRO A 270 -8.99 -35.67 13.29
CA PRO A 270 -9.55 -34.33 13.44
C PRO A 270 -8.62 -33.31 14.15
N THR A 271 -7.46 -33.74 14.63
CA THR A 271 -6.41 -32.91 15.23
C THR A 271 -5.11 -32.94 14.41
N CYS A 272 -5.18 -33.32 13.14
CA CYS A 272 -4.09 -33.32 12.17
C CYS A 272 -2.84 -34.10 12.59
N THR A 273 -3.09 -35.25 13.22
CA THR A 273 -2.10 -36.29 13.53
C THR A 273 -2.41 -37.55 12.72
N TRP A 274 -1.38 -38.28 12.30
CA TRP A 274 -1.58 -39.53 11.58
C TRP A 274 -2.33 -40.55 12.43
N GLU A 275 -3.41 -41.12 11.90
CA GLU A 275 -4.15 -42.21 12.57
C GLU A 275 -3.57 -43.59 12.26
N GLN A 276 -2.81 -43.67 11.18
CA GLN A 276 -2.11 -44.85 10.70
C GLN A 276 -0.93 -44.42 9.80
N ARG A 277 0.02 -45.33 9.59
CA ARG A 277 1.18 -45.08 8.73
C ARG A 277 1.29 -46.08 7.60
N TYR A 278 1.39 -45.58 6.38
CA TYR A 278 1.51 -46.44 5.21
C TYR A 278 2.89 -47.10 5.13
N VAL A 279 2.88 -48.39 4.80
CA VAL A 279 4.06 -49.18 4.46
C VAL A 279 3.84 -49.96 3.17
N PHE A 280 4.85 -49.97 2.30
CA PHE A 280 4.81 -50.72 1.04
C PHE A 280 6.20 -51.19 0.59
N ALA A 281 6.23 -52.15 -0.33
CA ALA A 281 7.44 -52.57 -1.05
C ALA A 281 7.43 -51.97 -2.46
N THR A 282 8.48 -51.26 -2.87
CA THR A 282 8.49 -50.52 -4.15
C THR A 282 8.12 -51.38 -5.37
N SER A 283 7.36 -50.81 -6.31
CA SER A 283 7.06 -51.42 -7.63
C SER A 283 8.24 -51.43 -8.62
N THR A 284 9.39 -50.87 -8.22
CA THR A 284 10.65 -50.90 -8.99
C THR A 284 11.75 -51.68 -8.27
N GLU A 285 12.70 -52.21 -9.04
CA GLU A 285 13.87 -52.93 -8.53
C GLU A 285 15.16 -52.13 -8.70
N HIS A 286 16.06 -52.26 -7.73
CA HIS A 286 17.31 -51.51 -7.67
C HIS A 286 18.47 -52.43 -7.28
N ASN A 287 19.64 -52.19 -7.86
CA ASN A 287 20.87 -52.82 -7.38
C ASN A 287 21.33 -52.16 -6.07
N GLY A 288 22.26 -52.78 -5.34
CA GLY A 288 22.71 -52.32 -4.02
C GLY A 288 23.43 -50.95 -3.98
N ASN A 289 23.49 -50.20 -5.08
CA ASN A 289 23.98 -48.83 -5.13
C ASN A 289 22.84 -47.85 -5.43
N PHE A 290 22.16 -47.39 -4.37
CA PHE A 290 21.15 -46.34 -4.48
C PHE A 290 21.72 -44.94 -4.19
N GLY A 291 23.00 -44.83 -3.85
CA GLY A 291 23.59 -43.57 -3.36
C GLY A 291 23.44 -43.37 -1.85
N GLY A 292 23.32 -44.46 -1.09
CA GLY A 292 23.14 -44.44 0.37
C GLY A 292 21.70 -44.17 0.81
N LEU A 293 21.55 -43.70 2.05
CA LEU A 293 20.23 -43.50 2.67
C LEU A 293 19.37 -42.49 1.93
N ALA A 294 19.93 -41.32 1.63
CA ALA A 294 19.21 -40.26 0.93
C ALA A 294 18.67 -40.72 -0.43
N GLY A 295 19.43 -41.55 -1.16
CA GLY A 295 18.97 -42.10 -2.43
C GLY A 295 17.89 -43.18 -2.27
N ALA A 296 17.97 -44.00 -1.21
CA ALA A 296 16.91 -44.95 -0.88
C ALA A 296 15.61 -44.24 -0.49
N ASP A 297 15.70 -43.19 0.34
CA ASP A 297 14.56 -42.37 0.75
C ASP A 297 13.97 -41.61 -0.45
N ALA A 298 14.80 -41.09 -1.36
CA ALA A 298 14.34 -40.47 -2.59
C ALA A 298 13.56 -41.43 -3.50
N ILE A 299 13.98 -42.70 -3.59
CA ILE A 299 13.22 -43.73 -4.30
C ILE A 299 11.85 -43.92 -3.65
N CYS A 300 11.79 -44.01 -2.32
CA CYS A 300 10.53 -44.17 -1.59
C CYS A 300 9.57 -43.00 -1.84
N ASN A 301 10.05 -41.76 -1.69
CA ASN A 301 9.23 -40.56 -1.94
C ASN A 301 8.78 -40.49 -3.40
N ALA A 302 9.64 -40.83 -4.37
CA ALA A 302 9.26 -40.84 -5.78
C ALA A 302 8.16 -41.87 -6.08
N ARG A 303 8.19 -43.05 -5.44
CA ARG A 303 7.13 -44.05 -5.58
C ARG A 303 5.83 -43.59 -4.92
N ALA A 304 5.90 -43.05 -3.71
CA ALA A 304 4.72 -42.55 -3.00
C ALA A 304 4.03 -41.42 -3.78
N GLN A 305 4.80 -40.48 -4.32
CA GLN A 305 4.28 -39.40 -5.16
C GLN A 305 3.60 -39.92 -6.43
N GLU A 306 4.17 -40.93 -7.10
CA GLU A 306 3.55 -41.56 -8.29
C GLU A 306 2.21 -42.25 -7.96
N ALA A 307 2.01 -42.66 -6.71
CA ALA A 307 0.78 -43.26 -6.20
C ALA A 307 -0.15 -42.26 -5.47
N ASN A 308 0.20 -40.97 -5.42
CA ASN A 308 -0.49 -39.94 -4.65
C ASN A 308 -0.70 -40.33 -3.17
N LEU A 309 0.30 -40.98 -2.56
CA LEU A 309 0.28 -41.29 -1.15
C LEU A 309 0.73 -40.06 -0.33
N PRO A 310 0.08 -39.78 0.81
CA PRO A 310 0.35 -38.57 1.56
C PRO A 310 1.60 -38.71 2.45
N GLY A 311 2.16 -37.57 2.86
CA GLY A 311 3.33 -37.49 3.73
C GLY A 311 4.66 -37.85 3.06
N THR A 312 5.69 -38.05 3.89
CA THR A 312 7.04 -38.40 3.42
C THR A 312 7.40 -39.82 3.82
N TYR A 313 8.29 -40.44 3.04
CA TYR A 313 8.66 -41.84 3.22
C TYR A 313 10.17 -42.01 3.36
N MET A 314 10.57 -42.90 4.26
CA MET A 314 11.95 -43.36 4.38
C MET A 314 12.05 -44.86 4.09
N ALA A 315 13.21 -45.25 3.54
CA ALA A 315 13.50 -46.63 3.24
C ALA A 315 13.95 -47.39 4.49
N TRP A 316 13.42 -48.61 4.69
CA TRP A 316 13.88 -49.52 5.74
C TRP A 316 15.24 -50.12 5.38
N VAL A 317 16.28 -49.30 5.44
CA VAL A 317 17.64 -49.72 5.12
C VAL A 317 18.66 -49.23 6.15
N SER A 318 19.67 -50.03 6.52
CA SER A 318 20.68 -49.62 7.49
C SER A 318 22.06 -49.44 6.90
N THR A 319 22.73 -48.36 7.27
CA THR A 319 24.17 -48.16 7.03
C THR A 319 24.94 -48.32 8.32
N ASN A 320 26.27 -48.17 8.26
CA ASN A 320 27.12 -48.20 9.45
C ASN A 320 26.91 -46.99 10.37
N GLN A 321 26.28 -45.91 9.87
CA GLN A 321 26.10 -44.66 10.62
C GLN A 321 24.69 -44.53 11.19
N ASN A 322 23.67 -44.93 10.44
CA ASN A 322 22.28 -44.77 10.84
C ASN A 322 21.48 -46.02 10.50
N THR A 323 20.43 -46.26 11.27
CA THR A 323 19.50 -47.40 11.13
C THR A 323 18.06 -46.90 11.22
N PRO A 324 17.05 -47.67 10.77
CA PRO A 324 15.64 -47.32 10.99
C PRO A 324 15.33 -47.00 12.45
N ALA A 325 15.86 -47.77 13.41
CA ALA A 325 15.64 -47.51 14.83
C ALA A 325 16.15 -46.15 15.34
N GLY A 326 17.12 -45.55 14.64
CA GLY A 326 17.68 -44.24 15.00
C GLY A 326 17.17 -43.08 14.15
N ARG A 327 16.45 -43.33 13.05
CA ARG A 327 16.03 -42.28 12.12
C ARG A 327 14.53 -42.22 11.85
N PHE A 328 13.79 -43.30 12.11
CA PHE A 328 12.35 -43.32 11.90
C PHE A 328 11.65 -42.65 13.06
N VAL A 329 10.51 -42.02 12.77
CA VAL A 329 9.56 -41.66 13.81
C VAL A 329 8.97 -42.94 14.38
N GLN A 330 9.10 -43.10 15.70
CA GLN A 330 8.58 -44.27 16.41
C GLN A 330 7.07 -44.13 16.58
N SER A 331 6.34 -44.63 15.60
CA SER A 331 4.88 -44.52 15.53
C SER A 331 4.20 -45.19 16.72
N ASN A 332 3.28 -44.47 17.36
CA ASN A 332 2.32 -45.03 18.31
C ASN A 332 1.03 -45.50 17.64
N VAL A 333 0.86 -45.21 16.35
CA VAL A 333 -0.27 -45.63 15.54
C VAL A 333 0.12 -46.80 14.61
N PRO A 334 -0.86 -47.58 14.11
CA PRO A 334 -0.59 -48.78 13.34
C PRO A 334 0.12 -48.52 12.02
N TYR A 335 0.97 -49.46 11.61
CA TYR A 335 1.50 -49.52 10.25
C TYR A 335 0.55 -50.33 9.38
N VAL A 336 0.12 -49.78 8.25
CA VAL A 336 -0.86 -50.40 7.34
C VAL A 336 -0.33 -50.47 5.92
N LEU A 337 -0.69 -51.52 5.20
CA LEU A 337 -0.52 -51.57 3.75
C LEU A 337 -1.41 -50.51 3.09
N VAL A 338 -1.05 -50.09 1.88
CA VAL A 338 -1.93 -49.23 1.04
C VAL A 338 -3.31 -49.85 0.74
N THR A 339 -3.48 -51.15 1.02
CA THR A 339 -4.77 -51.85 0.93
C THR A 339 -5.60 -51.78 2.23
N GLY A 340 -5.10 -51.10 3.27
CA GLY A 340 -5.73 -51.01 4.60
C GLY A 340 -5.51 -52.22 5.51
N LEU A 341 -4.65 -53.18 5.14
CA LEU A 341 -4.33 -54.32 6.00
C LEU A 341 -3.21 -53.93 6.97
N GLN A 342 -3.48 -54.05 8.26
CA GLN A 342 -2.52 -53.76 9.33
C GLN A 342 -1.32 -54.72 9.30
N VAL A 343 -0.11 -54.18 9.31
CA VAL A 343 1.17 -54.89 9.33
C VAL A 343 1.70 -55.02 10.76
N ALA A 344 1.53 -53.96 11.56
CA ALA A 344 1.93 -53.92 12.96
C ALA A 344 1.09 -52.88 13.73
N ASP A 345 0.84 -53.12 15.01
CA ASP A 345 0.06 -52.23 15.90
C ASP A 345 0.75 -50.88 16.17
N ASN A 346 2.08 -50.86 16.22
CA ASN A 346 2.93 -49.69 16.48
C ASN A 346 4.41 -50.03 16.23
N TRP A 347 5.31 -49.11 16.58
CA TRP A 347 6.77 -49.33 16.45
C TRP A 347 7.28 -50.56 17.21
N LEU A 348 6.84 -50.80 18.44
CA LEU A 348 7.33 -51.92 19.25
C LEU A 348 6.92 -53.27 18.65
N ASP A 349 5.70 -53.34 18.11
CA ASP A 349 5.20 -54.51 17.39
C ASP A 349 5.97 -54.73 16.08
N LEU A 350 6.20 -53.66 15.30
CA LEU A 350 6.98 -53.73 14.06
C LEU A 350 8.39 -54.33 14.25
N ILE A 351 9.00 -54.08 15.41
CA ILE A 351 10.38 -54.51 15.71
C ILE A 351 10.49 -55.74 16.61
N ASP A 352 9.37 -56.40 16.94
CA ASP A 352 9.36 -57.57 17.82
C ASP A 352 9.85 -58.86 17.15
N GLY A 353 9.98 -58.83 15.81
CA GLY A 353 10.46 -59.90 14.95
C GLY A 353 9.36 -60.62 14.16
N SER A 354 8.10 -60.37 14.47
CA SER A 354 6.92 -60.84 13.75
C SER A 354 6.08 -59.69 13.19
N LEU A 355 5.30 -59.98 12.15
CA LEU A 355 4.34 -59.04 11.58
C LEU A 355 2.95 -59.67 11.57
N ASP A 356 1.91 -58.85 11.81
CA ASP A 356 0.51 -59.26 11.64
C ASP A 356 0.21 -59.65 10.20
N ASN A 357 0.71 -58.84 9.25
CA ASN A 357 0.60 -59.09 7.82
C ASN A 357 1.91 -58.75 7.09
N SER A 358 2.17 -59.47 6.01
CA SER A 358 3.41 -59.34 5.25
C SER A 358 3.40 -58.05 4.43
N ILE A 359 4.56 -57.39 4.31
CA ILE A 359 4.73 -56.18 3.49
C ILE A 359 4.84 -56.56 2.00
N SER A 360 3.79 -57.19 1.49
CA SER A 360 3.79 -57.85 0.18
C SER A 360 3.11 -57.02 -0.91
N ARG A 361 2.72 -55.78 -0.61
CA ARG A 361 2.04 -54.86 -1.54
C ARG A 361 2.92 -53.69 -1.96
N THR A 362 2.76 -53.25 -3.20
CA THR A 362 3.39 -52.03 -3.73
C THR A 362 2.59 -50.80 -3.38
N GLU A 363 3.15 -49.63 -3.67
CA GLU A 363 2.49 -48.33 -3.49
C GLU A 363 1.16 -48.22 -4.27
N GLN A 364 0.97 -48.99 -5.34
CA GLN A 364 -0.31 -49.10 -6.07
C GLN A 364 -1.20 -50.27 -5.59
N GLY A 365 -0.87 -50.93 -4.48
CA GLY A 365 -1.64 -52.05 -3.93
C GLY A 365 -1.46 -53.39 -4.67
N ASN A 366 -0.61 -53.43 -5.69
CA ASN A 366 -0.28 -54.66 -6.41
C ASN A 366 0.63 -55.56 -5.58
N MET A 367 0.77 -56.83 -5.95
CA MET A 367 1.74 -57.71 -5.29
C MET A 367 3.17 -57.24 -5.58
N SER A 368 4.01 -57.13 -4.54
CA SER A 368 5.44 -56.80 -4.59
C SER A 368 6.16 -57.58 -5.68
N ILE A 369 7.20 -57.02 -6.31
CA ILE A 369 7.78 -57.55 -7.55
C ILE A 369 8.41 -58.94 -7.35
N ASN A 370 8.39 -59.76 -8.40
CA ASN A 370 9.18 -60.98 -8.48
C ASN A 370 10.55 -60.65 -9.09
N THR A 371 11.56 -60.59 -8.24
CA THR A 371 12.95 -60.21 -8.60
C THR A 371 13.75 -61.33 -9.28
N GLY A 372 13.18 -62.53 -9.38
CA GLY A 372 13.87 -63.73 -9.88
C GLY A 372 14.96 -64.28 -8.96
N SER A 373 15.36 -63.55 -7.91
CA SER A 373 16.33 -63.97 -6.90
C SER A 373 15.61 -64.46 -5.65
N SER A 374 15.97 -65.65 -5.15
CA SER A 374 15.28 -66.24 -4.00
C SER A 374 16.04 -66.06 -2.69
N CYS A 375 15.28 -65.78 -1.64
CA CYS A 375 15.72 -66.00 -0.27
C CYS A 375 14.74 -66.98 0.40
N GLY A 376 15.25 -68.13 0.85
CA GLY A 376 14.42 -69.25 1.27
C GLY A 376 13.40 -69.63 0.19
N ASN A 377 12.12 -69.47 0.50
CA ASN A 377 11.00 -70.00 -0.28
C ASN A 377 10.33 -68.94 -1.18
N SER A 378 10.85 -67.71 -1.21
CA SER A 378 10.26 -66.58 -1.93
C SER A 378 11.27 -65.95 -2.88
N VAL A 379 10.77 -65.50 -4.04
CA VAL A 379 11.52 -64.75 -5.08
C VAL A 379 11.23 -63.25 -5.03
N ARG A 380 10.46 -62.81 -4.02
CA ARG A 380 10.12 -61.41 -3.78
C ARG A 380 10.99 -60.91 -2.64
N ILE A 381 12.21 -60.50 -3.00
CA ILE A 381 13.20 -60.01 -2.05
C ILE A 381 13.25 -58.49 -2.04
N VAL A 382 13.68 -57.95 -0.91
CA VAL A 382 13.84 -56.51 -0.67
C VAL A 382 15.20 -56.24 -0.05
N TRP A 383 15.82 -55.10 -0.37
CA TRP A 383 17.03 -54.66 0.32
C TRP A 383 16.70 -54.09 1.69
N THR A 384 17.48 -54.47 2.69
CA THR A 384 17.33 -53.95 4.05
C THR A 384 18.69 -53.61 4.67
N GLY A 385 19.63 -54.56 4.76
CA GLY A 385 20.79 -54.34 5.64
C GLY A 385 20.41 -54.17 7.13
N THR A 386 19.16 -54.48 7.50
CA THR A 386 18.56 -54.21 8.81
C THR A 386 18.03 -55.53 9.41
N SER A 387 18.13 -55.70 10.72
CA SER A 387 17.54 -56.81 11.51
C SER A 387 16.12 -56.47 11.97
N GLY A 388 15.36 -57.44 12.50
CA GLY A 388 13.96 -57.20 12.92
C GLY A 388 13.83 -56.08 13.96
N ASN A 389 14.81 -55.97 14.86
CA ASN A 389 14.88 -54.91 15.86
C ASN A 389 15.18 -53.49 15.31
N GLY A 390 15.21 -53.31 13.99
CA GLY A 390 15.49 -52.02 13.35
C GLY A 390 16.95 -51.57 13.37
N LEU A 391 17.89 -52.39 13.86
CA LEU A 391 19.33 -52.12 13.86
C LEU A 391 20.03 -52.74 12.64
N SER A 392 21.28 -52.36 12.40
CA SER A 392 22.05 -52.90 11.27
C SER A 392 22.33 -54.39 11.43
N SER A 393 22.10 -55.16 10.35
CA SER A 393 22.49 -56.57 10.25
C SER A 393 23.93 -56.78 9.74
N GLY A 394 24.69 -55.68 9.57
CA GLY A 394 26.12 -55.69 9.23
C GLY A 394 26.47 -55.72 7.74
N ASN A 395 25.69 -56.40 6.88
CA ASN A 395 25.91 -56.41 5.43
C ASN A 395 24.99 -55.40 4.73
N ASN A 396 25.56 -54.35 4.13
CA ASN A 396 24.80 -53.23 3.58
C ASN A 396 25.36 -52.69 2.26
N CYS A 397 26.03 -53.51 1.44
CA CYS A 397 26.54 -53.06 0.14
C CYS A 397 27.44 -51.81 0.19
N ALA A 398 28.33 -51.77 1.17
CA ALA A 398 29.18 -50.61 1.47
C ALA A 398 28.35 -49.34 1.72
N ASN A 399 27.38 -49.42 2.65
CA ASN A 399 26.39 -48.36 2.90
C ASN A 399 25.53 -48.01 1.67
N PHE A 400 25.19 -49.03 0.88
CA PHE A 400 24.40 -48.96 -0.33
C PHE A 400 24.95 -48.01 -1.39
N SER A 401 26.29 -48.04 -1.53
CA SER A 401 27.04 -47.28 -2.52
C SER A 401 27.80 -48.17 -3.51
N SER A 402 27.57 -49.49 -3.49
CA SER A 402 28.29 -50.46 -4.31
C SER A 402 27.32 -51.39 -5.01
N SER A 403 27.54 -51.60 -6.31
CA SER A 403 26.84 -52.60 -7.12
C SER A 403 27.76 -53.78 -7.47
N SER A 404 28.81 -54.01 -6.68
CA SER A 404 29.79 -55.06 -6.96
C SER A 404 29.28 -56.45 -6.59
N ASN A 405 29.64 -57.46 -7.39
CA ASN A 405 29.38 -58.87 -7.07
C ASN A 405 30.32 -59.42 -5.96
N GLY A 406 31.29 -58.62 -5.49
CA GLY A 406 32.22 -58.99 -4.42
C GLY A 406 31.80 -58.49 -3.03
N SER A 407 30.71 -57.74 -2.95
CA SER A 407 30.11 -57.24 -1.71
C SER A 407 28.71 -57.79 -1.57
N ASN A 408 28.26 -57.96 -0.32
CA ASN A 408 26.92 -58.43 -0.02
C ASN A 408 26.13 -57.39 0.77
N GLY A 409 24.82 -57.41 0.59
CA GLY A 409 23.84 -56.72 1.42
C GLY A 409 22.84 -57.73 1.98
N THR A 410 22.28 -57.44 3.14
CA THR A 410 21.18 -58.25 3.69
C THR A 410 19.89 -57.94 2.94
N VAL A 411 19.13 -59.00 2.65
CA VAL A 411 17.81 -58.93 2.02
C VAL A 411 16.73 -59.56 2.90
N GLY A 412 15.53 -59.02 2.81
CA GLY A 412 14.30 -59.54 3.42
C GLY A 412 13.38 -60.21 2.41
N ARG A 413 12.29 -60.83 2.91
CA ARG A 413 11.22 -61.41 2.09
C ARG A 413 9.92 -60.63 2.29
N SER A 414 9.41 -60.00 1.23
CA SER A 414 8.16 -59.23 1.30
C SER A 414 6.92 -60.04 1.67
N THR A 415 6.99 -61.36 1.54
CA THR A 415 5.89 -62.29 1.82
C THR A 415 6.02 -63.02 3.16
N ALA A 416 7.04 -62.71 3.96
CA ALA A 416 7.24 -63.36 5.25
C ALA A 416 6.57 -62.58 6.39
N LEU A 417 6.32 -63.30 7.49
CA LEU A 417 5.66 -62.79 8.70
C LEU A 417 6.51 -63.03 9.96
N ASP A 418 7.57 -63.83 9.86
CA ASP A 418 8.18 -64.52 11.00
C ASP A 418 9.70 -64.36 11.10
N ASP A 419 10.19 -64.40 12.35
CA ASP A 419 11.58 -64.64 12.77
C ASP A 419 12.61 -63.77 12.04
N ASP A 420 12.34 -62.46 12.00
CA ASP A 420 13.11 -61.44 11.29
C ASP A 420 13.23 -61.65 9.77
N THR A 421 12.74 -62.76 9.20
CA THR A 421 12.99 -63.11 7.80
C THR A 421 12.30 -62.19 6.79
N TRP A 422 11.31 -61.41 7.24
CA TRP A 422 10.72 -60.34 6.45
C TRP A 422 11.74 -59.24 6.14
N THR A 423 12.73 -59.04 7.01
CA THR A 423 13.77 -58.02 6.86
C THR A 423 15.18 -58.59 6.67
N ALA A 424 15.54 -59.68 7.35
CA ALA A 424 16.85 -60.30 7.34
C ALA A 424 16.76 -61.82 7.08
N CYS A 425 16.43 -62.19 5.85
CA CYS A 425 16.38 -63.59 5.43
C CYS A 425 17.76 -64.15 5.02
N GLY A 426 18.64 -63.31 4.46
CA GLY A 426 19.95 -63.75 3.97
C GLY A 426 20.74 -62.64 3.29
N GLY A 427 21.84 -63.00 2.64
CA GLY A 427 22.69 -62.06 1.91
C GLY A 427 22.54 -62.19 0.39
N GLY A 428 22.43 -61.07 -0.31
CA GLY A 428 22.50 -60.97 -1.76
C GLY A 428 23.76 -60.24 -2.22
N ALA A 429 24.32 -60.61 -3.37
CA ALA A 429 25.39 -59.84 -3.99
C ALA A 429 24.86 -58.46 -4.43
N CYS A 430 25.65 -57.40 -4.28
CA CYS A 430 25.14 -56.05 -4.48
C CYS A 430 24.81 -55.68 -5.92
N ASN A 431 25.20 -56.51 -6.90
CA ASN A 431 24.76 -56.36 -8.29
C ASN A 431 23.36 -56.96 -8.56
N LEU A 432 22.79 -57.72 -7.62
CA LEU A 432 21.41 -58.21 -7.72
C LEU A 432 20.43 -57.04 -7.62
N THR A 433 19.27 -57.15 -8.26
CA THR A 433 18.18 -56.18 -8.15
C THR A 433 17.13 -56.67 -7.16
N ALA A 434 16.66 -55.78 -6.30
CA ALA A 434 15.58 -56.05 -5.35
C ALA A 434 14.76 -54.77 -5.09
N ALA A 435 13.56 -54.93 -4.54
CA ALA A 435 12.72 -53.79 -4.13
C ALA A 435 13.20 -53.18 -2.80
N LEU A 436 12.63 -52.06 -2.40
CA LEU A 436 12.83 -51.43 -1.08
C LEU A 436 11.53 -51.46 -0.28
N TYR A 437 11.59 -51.57 1.05
CA TYR A 437 10.45 -51.18 1.87
C TYR A 437 10.48 -49.69 2.16
N CYS A 438 9.32 -49.06 2.06
CA CYS A 438 9.11 -47.64 2.31
C CYS A 438 8.07 -47.48 3.42
N PHE A 439 8.40 -46.66 4.42
CA PHE A 439 7.57 -46.40 5.59
C PHE A 439 7.32 -44.91 5.71
N GLN A 440 6.06 -44.54 5.93
CA GLN A 440 5.66 -43.16 6.17
C GLN A 440 6.27 -42.62 7.48
N GLN A 441 6.75 -41.39 7.44
CA GLN A 441 7.43 -40.70 8.54
C GLN A 441 6.59 -39.62 9.18
#